data_AF-A0A942TS16-F1
#
_entry.id   AF-A0A942TS16-F1
#
_cell.length_a   1.000
_cell.length_b   1.000
_cell.length_c   1.000
_cell.angle_alpha   90.00
_cell.angle_beta   90.00
_cell.angle_gamma   90.00
#
_symmetry.space_group_name_H-M   'P 1'
#
loop_
_entity.id
_entity.type
_entity.pdbx_description
1 polymer ?
#
loop_
_entity_poly.entity_id
_entity_poly.type
_entity_poly.pdbx_seq_one_letter_code
_entity_poly.pdbx_strand_id
1 'polypeptide(L)'
;MRKIIAIIFCLILGVAFSVQASGASKEDLLLKKGEDFKLLLDEVDLFVEFDSETNLVTIDETSAKNNGVSSEAIELAKRFFDGQNFLISTAIGREFTESEQDFVDSYMEEFTPLFEYIANGFETEEINDEEMNQYNMTASVDNELLAYSEDYIQDQIDLVFDYVSFDEEGIASIDIAKARKNNVPEEAIEISNKAFDYQNKVLMELKEPNYSPYWDIPGGCGGNVTKPHRCPPRLQMFFRIAYHEAVSHLKSAGYHGTSWPYGGALPWNPNRDFTKVVNAYNCNNGPFRTQAILSDKGRNDGYYTVYTQSPEPNPEVTKYIGPKGSYMWLSYVYWWHMNYC
;
A
#
# COMPACT_ATOMS: atom_id res chain seq x y z
N MET A 1 41.33 -50.22 62.33
CA MET A 1 40.13 -49.44 61.97
C MET A 1 39.95 -49.47 60.46
N ARG A 2 39.12 -50.40 59.98
CA ARG A 2 38.63 -50.54 58.59
C ARG A 2 37.40 -51.43 58.67
N LYS A 3 36.21 -50.94 58.31
CA LYS A 3 35.18 -51.69 57.58
C LYS A 3 34.26 -50.71 56.84
N ILE A 4 34.08 -51.05 55.57
CA ILE A 4 33.28 -50.42 54.52
C ILE A 4 31.80 -50.71 54.80
N ILE A 5 30.91 -49.74 54.63
CA ILE A 5 29.46 -49.98 54.53
C ILE A 5 28.92 -49.25 53.30
N ALA A 6 28.10 -50.01 52.58
CA ALA A 6 27.58 -49.86 51.24
C ALA A 6 26.76 -48.59 50.97
N ILE A 7 26.92 -48.12 49.74
CA ILE A 7 26.10 -47.15 49.03
C ILE A 7 24.74 -47.78 48.72
N ILE A 8 23.65 -47.17 49.18
CA ILE A 8 22.28 -47.46 48.72
C ILE A 8 21.94 -46.44 47.64
N PHE A 9 21.89 -46.92 46.40
CA PHE A 9 21.35 -46.21 45.24
C PHE A 9 19.82 -46.25 45.33
N CYS A 10 19.20 -45.15 45.74
CA CYS A 10 17.75 -44.97 45.58
C CYS A 10 17.48 -44.50 44.14
N LEU A 11 17.13 -45.47 43.29
CA LEU A 11 16.49 -45.25 42.00
C LEU A 11 15.10 -44.64 42.25
N ILE A 12 14.99 -43.31 42.19
CA ILE A 12 13.71 -42.63 42.04
C ILE A 12 13.44 -42.56 40.53
N LEU A 13 12.63 -43.51 40.06
CA LEU A 13 11.92 -43.43 38.79
C LEU A 13 10.94 -42.25 38.86
N GLY A 14 11.45 -41.06 38.59
CA GLY A 14 10.62 -39.90 38.28
C GLY A 14 9.97 -40.14 36.92
N VAL A 15 8.68 -40.45 36.96
CA VAL A 15 7.80 -40.50 35.78
C VAL A 15 7.93 -39.16 35.07
N ALA A 16 8.65 -39.15 33.96
CA ALA A 16 8.63 -38.06 33.01
C ALA A 16 7.23 -38.03 32.41
N PHE A 17 6.36 -37.18 32.96
CA PHE A 17 5.26 -36.64 32.19
C PHE A 17 5.90 -35.79 31.09
N SER A 18 6.14 -36.41 29.94
CA SER A 18 6.22 -35.70 28.67
C SER A 18 4.86 -35.04 28.50
N VAL A 19 4.74 -33.79 28.95
CA VAL A 19 3.76 -32.87 28.40
C VAL A 19 4.17 -32.71 26.94
N GLN A 20 3.60 -33.55 26.08
CA GLN A 20 3.51 -33.26 24.67
C GLN A 20 2.71 -31.97 24.59
N ALA A 21 3.41 -30.84 24.51
CA ALA A 21 2.86 -29.67 23.89
C ALA A 21 2.51 -30.11 22.47
N SER A 22 1.24 -30.47 22.26
CA SER A 22 0.68 -30.58 20.94
C SER A 22 0.71 -29.16 20.38
N GLY A 23 1.79 -28.80 19.70
CA GLY A 23 1.79 -27.64 18.83
C GLY A 23 0.60 -27.79 17.90
N ALA A 24 -0.19 -26.72 17.75
CA ALA A 24 -1.34 -26.74 16.88
C ALA A 24 -0.86 -27.11 15.47
N SER A 25 -1.45 -28.14 14.86
CA SER A 25 -1.05 -28.54 13.51
C SER A 25 -1.45 -27.44 12.52
N LYS A 26 -0.76 -27.34 11.37
CA LYS A 26 -1.13 -26.40 10.29
C LYS A 26 -2.62 -26.55 9.90
N GLU A 27 -3.19 -27.75 10.04
CA GLU A 27 -4.60 -28.06 9.76
C GLU A 27 -5.56 -27.50 10.83
N ASP A 28 -5.14 -27.42 12.11
CA ASP A 28 -5.97 -26.87 13.20
C ASP A 28 -6.14 -25.34 13.10
N LEU A 29 -5.21 -24.68 12.42
CA LEU A 29 -5.16 -23.23 12.26
C LEU A 29 -5.95 -22.74 11.03
N LEU A 30 -6.04 -23.57 9.98
CA LEU A 30 -6.84 -23.27 8.77
C LEU A 30 -8.35 -23.18 9.04
N LEU A 31 -8.82 -23.71 10.19
CA LEU A 31 -10.21 -23.65 10.63
C LEU A 31 -10.52 -22.44 11.52
N LYS A 32 -9.51 -21.69 11.96
CA LYS A 32 -9.68 -20.54 12.84
C LYS A 32 -10.22 -19.34 12.08
N LYS A 33 -11.11 -18.59 12.74
CA LYS A 33 -11.54 -17.28 12.23
C LYS A 33 -10.43 -16.29 12.52
N GLY A 34 -10.31 -15.21 11.75
CA GLY A 34 -9.25 -14.24 12.02
C GLY A 34 -9.33 -13.55 13.39
N GLU A 35 -10.47 -13.63 14.09
CA GLU A 35 -10.59 -13.26 15.51
C GLU A 35 -9.63 -14.05 16.39
N ASP A 36 -9.57 -15.36 16.18
CA ASP A 36 -8.71 -16.24 16.96
C ASP A 36 -7.24 -15.92 16.68
N PHE A 37 -6.89 -15.61 15.43
CA PHE A 37 -5.54 -15.17 15.07
C PHE A 37 -5.18 -13.86 15.78
N LYS A 38 -6.09 -12.88 15.80
CA LYS A 38 -5.87 -11.59 16.45
C LYS A 38 -5.66 -11.74 17.95
N LEU A 39 -6.53 -12.51 18.62
CA LEU A 39 -6.42 -12.77 20.06
C LEU A 39 -5.08 -13.44 20.41
N LEU A 40 -4.66 -14.43 19.61
CA LEU A 40 -3.38 -15.10 19.80
C LEU A 40 -2.18 -14.16 19.56
N LEU A 41 -2.25 -13.29 18.55
CA LEU A 41 -1.19 -12.29 18.32
C LEU A 41 -1.15 -11.23 19.42
N ASP A 42 -2.29 -10.88 20.03
CA ASP A 42 -2.33 -9.93 21.15
C ASP A 42 -1.70 -10.49 22.42
N GLU A 43 -1.73 -11.82 22.64
CA GLU A 43 -1.06 -12.45 23.78
C GLU A 43 0.47 -12.24 23.75
N VAL A 44 1.07 -12.13 22.56
CA VAL A 44 2.52 -12.01 22.41
C VAL A 44 3.02 -10.57 22.33
N ASP A 45 2.15 -9.58 22.13
CA ASP A 45 2.51 -8.20 21.75
C ASP A 45 3.56 -7.57 22.69
N LEU A 46 3.43 -7.80 24.00
CA LEU A 46 4.38 -7.29 25.02
C LEU A 46 5.79 -7.91 24.95
N PHE A 47 5.96 -8.98 24.17
CA PHE A 47 7.22 -9.71 24.00
C PHE A 47 7.77 -9.59 22.59
N VAL A 48 7.16 -8.76 21.75
CA VAL A 48 7.60 -8.49 20.39
C VAL A 48 8.60 -7.34 20.39
N GLU A 49 9.76 -7.57 19.76
CA GLU A 49 10.77 -6.56 19.52
C GLU A 49 10.79 -6.20 18.03
N PHE A 50 10.69 -4.89 17.75
CA PHE A 50 10.80 -4.33 16.41
C PHE A 50 12.15 -3.63 16.25
N ASP A 51 12.98 -4.12 15.33
CA ASP A 51 14.22 -3.47 14.95
C ASP A 51 13.92 -2.34 13.96
N SER A 52 14.03 -1.09 14.41
CA SER A 52 13.75 0.07 13.57
C SER A 52 14.77 0.32 12.45
N GLU A 53 15.94 -0.33 12.48
CA GLU A 53 16.94 -0.20 11.40
C GLU A 53 16.65 -1.17 10.26
N THR A 54 16.24 -2.40 10.59
CA THR A 54 15.99 -3.46 9.60
C THR A 54 14.50 -3.68 9.30
N ASN A 55 13.62 -3.08 10.09
CA ASN A 55 12.17 -3.34 10.17
C ASN A 55 11.81 -4.79 10.55
N LEU A 56 12.78 -5.61 10.95
CA LEU A 56 12.54 -7.01 11.32
C LEU A 56 11.89 -7.11 12.70
N VAL A 57 11.09 -8.15 12.87
CA VAL A 57 10.32 -8.42 14.08
C VAL A 57 10.81 -9.72 14.71
N THR A 58 11.03 -9.71 16.01
CA THR A 58 11.37 -10.93 16.77
C THR A 58 10.49 -11.04 18.00
N ILE A 59 10.41 -12.24 18.57
CA ILE A 59 9.65 -12.52 19.79
C ILE A 59 10.59 -13.07 20.86
N ASP A 60 10.58 -12.50 22.07
CA ASP A 60 11.23 -13.10 23.23
C ASP A 60 10.39 -14.28 23.75
N GLU A 61 10.56 -15.43 23.10
CA GLU A 61 9.85 -16.66 23.46
C GLU A 61 10.04 -17.05 24.93
N THR A 62 11.20 -16.77 25.50
CA THR A 62 11.53 -17.19 26.86
C THR A 62 10.72 -16.36 27.85
N SER A 63 10.72 -15.04 27.67
CA SER A 63 9.89 -14.15 28.49
C SER A 63 8.40 -14.40 28.26
N ALA A 64 7.95 -14.61 27.03
CA ALA A 64 6.56 -14.93 26.72
C ALA A 64 6.09 -16.20 27.47
N LYS A 65 6.85 -17.31 27.37
CA LYS A 65 6.56 -18.57 28.08
C LYS A 65 6.54 -18.38 29.59
N ASN A 66 7.51 -17.64 30.13
CA ASN A 66 7.62 -17.37 31.57
C ASN A 66 6.46 -16.51 32.11
N ASN A 67 5.82 -15.71 31.25
CA ASN A 67 4.67 -14.88 31.58
C ASN A 67 3.32 -15.53 31.21
N GLY A 68 3.32 -16.82 30.85
CA GLY A 68 2.10 -17.59 30.66
C GLY A 68 1.43 -17.43 29.30
N VAL A 69 2.12 -16.86 28.31
CA VAL A 69 1.66 -16.84 26.91
C VAL A 69 1.55 -18.28 26.40
N SER A 70 0.47 -18.58 25.69
CA SER A 70 0.24 -19.93 25.18
C SER A 70 1.29 -20.33 24.14
N SER A 71 1.68 -21.61 24.13
CA SER A 71 2.59 -22.14 23.10
C SER A 71 2.02 -21.94 21.69
N GLU A 72 0.69 -22.00 21.56
CA GLU A 72 -0.04 -21.77 20.31
C GLU A 72 0.12 -20.32 19.83
N ALA A 73 -0.07 -19.32 20.71
CA ALA A 73 0.15 -17.92 20.38
C ALA A 73 1.60 -17.65 19.94
N ILE A 74 2.57 -18.20 20.66
CA ILE A 74 4.00 -18.08 20.31
C ILE A 74 4.27 -18.70 18.94
N GLU A 75 3.74 -19.89 18.67
CA GLU A 75 3.97 -20.58 17.39
C GLU A 75 3.34 -19.83 16.22
N LEU A 76 2.11 -19.32 16.41
CA LEU A 76 1.42 -18.49 15.42
C LEU A 76 2.19 -17.19 15.14
N ALA A 77 2.59 -16.48 16.19
CA ALA A 77 3.35 -15.26 16.08
C ALA A 77 4.67 -15.46 15.33
N LYS A 78 5.38 -16.56 15.62
CA LYS A 78 6.60 -16.91 14.89
C LYS A 78 6.34 -17.10 13.41
N ARG A 79 5.33 -17.88 13.02
CA ARG A 79 5.00 -18.05 11.59
C ARG A 79 4.62 -16.72 10.94
N PHE A 80 3.87 -15.88 11.65
CA PHE A 80 3.49 -14.55 11.16
C PHE A 80 4.72 -13.66 10.92
N PHE A 81 5.61 -13.57 11.92
CA PHE A 81 6.82 -12.76 11.84
C PHE A 81 7.87 -13.34 10.90
N ASP A 82 7.99 -14.65 10.77
CA ASP A 82 8.88 -15.29 9.80
C ASP A 82 8.44 -14.95 8.38
N GLY A 83 7.14 -15.01 8.08
CA GLY A 83 6.58 -14.59 6.80
C GLY A 83 6.79 -13.10 6.51
N GLN A 84 6.53 -12.25 7.49
CA GLN A 84 6.79 -10.81 7.37
C GLN A 84 8.27 -10.51 7.17
N ASN A 85 9.15 -11.08 8.00
CA ASN A 85 10.59 -10.89 7.92
C ASN A 85 11.14 -11.39 6.60
N PHE A 86 10.59 -12.50 6.07
CA PHE A 86 10.92 -12.99 4.74
C PHE A 86 10.56 -11.97 3.67
N LEU A 87 9.35 -11.39 3.71
CA LEU A 87 8.97 -10.31 2.78
C LEU A 87 9.94 -9.13 2.88
N ILE A 88 10.35 -8.74 4.09
CA ILE A 88 11.32 -7.66 4.31
C ILE A 88 12.68 -8.01 3.73
N SER A 89 13.23 -9.19 4.04
CA SER A 89 14.60 -9.56 3.68
C SER A 89 14.77 -9.95 2.22
N THR A 90 13.72 -10.54 1.62
CA THR A 90 13.80 -11.18 0.31
C THR A 90 13.30 -10.27 -0.81
N ALA A 91 12.30 -9.42 -0.54
CA ALA A 91 11.74 -8.52 -1.56
C ALA A 91 12.66 -7.34 -1.91
N ILE A 92 13.78 -7.14 -1.20
CA ILE A 92 14.64 -5.97 -1.39
C ILE A 92 15.29 -6.01 -2.79
N GLY A 93 14.69 -5.27 -3.71
CA GLY A 93 15.26 -4.96 -5.02
C GLY A 93 15.34 -6.13 -5.99
N ARG A 94 14.52 -7.17 -5.82
CA ARG A 94 14.38 -8.27 -6.79
C ARG A 94 13.00 -8.92 -6.81
N GLU A 95 12.67 -9.51 -7.96
CA GLU A 95 11.56 -10.44 -8.10
C GLU A 95 11.83 -11.68 -7.24
N PHE A 96 10.75 -12.26 -6.71
CA PHE A 96 10.80 -13.55 -6.05
C PHE A 96 11.11 -14.66 -7.06
N THR A 97 11.90 -15.65 -6.66
CA THR A 97 11.94 -16.91 -7.40
C THR A 97 10.59 -17.62 -7.25
N GLU A 98 10.29 -18.58 -8.13
CA GLU A 98 9.05 -19.36 -8.05
C GLU A 98 8.81 -19.96 -6.65
N SER A 99 9.84 -20.58 -6.06
CA SER A 99 9.76 -21.12 -4.69
C SER A 99 9.56 -20.08 -3.60
N GLU A 100 10.03 -18.85 -3.81
CA GLU A 100 9.84 -17.75 -2.86
C GLU A 100 8.44 -17.16 -3.00
N GLN A 101 7.93 -17.08 -4.23
CA GLN A 101 6.55 -16.71 -4.50
C GLN A 101 5.58 -17.72 -3.88
N ASP A 102 5.83 -19.03 -4.02
CA ASP A 102 5.03 -20.08 -3.37
C ASP A 102 4.98 -19.92 -1.84
N PHE A 103 6.11 -19.53 -1.23
CA PHE A 103 6.16 -19.23 0.19
C PHE A 103 5.31 -18.01 0.54
N VAL A 104 5.43 -16.92 -0.23
CA VAL A 104 4.63 -15.70 -0.04
C VAL A 104 3.15 -16.01 -0.19
N ASP A 105 2.77 -16.75 -1.21
CA ASP A 105 1.37 -17.11 -1.48
C ASP A 105 0.82 -17.98 -0.35
N SER A 106 1.58 -18.99 0.13
CA SER A 106 1.15 -19.79 1.29
C SER A 106 1.07 -18.97 2.58
N TYR A 107 1.96 -18.01 2.80
CA TYR A 107 1.90 -17.11 3.96
C TYR A 107 0.65 -16.22 3.89
N MET A 108 0.40 -15.63 2.72
CA MET A 108 -0.76 -14.77 2.50
C MET A 108 -2.05 -15.57 2.64
N GLU A 109 -2.13 -16.79 2.10
CA GLU A 109 -3.28 -17.69 2.28
C GLU A 109 -3.51 -18.03 3.76
N GLU A 110 -2.46 -18.41 4.50
CA GLU A 110 -2.57 -18.76 5.93
C GLU A 110 -3.13 -17.60 6.78
N PHE A 111 -2.69 -16.37 6.50
CA PHE A 111 -3.10 -15.21 7.28
C PHE A 111 -4.20 -14.37 6.61
N THR A 112 -4.73 -14.79 5.46
CA THR A 112 -5.89 -14.15 4.82
C THR A 112 -7.07 -14.05 5.78
N PRO A 113 -7.48 -15.09 6.54
CA PRO A 113 -8.56 -14.96 7.52
C PRO A 113 -8.31 -13.89 8.58
N LEU A 114 -7.06 -13.74 9.06
CA LEU A 114 -6.67 -12.64 9.96
C LEU A 114 -6.84 -11.29 9.25
N PHE A 115 -6.34 -11.18 8.03
CA PHE A 115 -6.47 -9.96 7.23
C PHE A 115 -7.93 -9.66 6.89
N GLU A 116 -8.79 -10.64 6.66
CA GLU A 116 -10.23 -10.50 6.38
C GLU A 116 -11.06 -10.22 7.63
N TYR A 117 -10.74 -10.86 8.76
CA TYR A 117 -11.40 -10.60 10.04
C TYR A 117 -11.09 -9.20 10.52
N ILE A 118 -9.80 -8.85 10.49
CA ILE A 118 -9.46 -7.46 10.67
C ILE A 118 -10.20 -6.75 9.50
N ALA A 119 -10.18 -7.11 8.21
CA ALA A 119 -10.86 -6.38 7.09
C ALA A 119 -12.29 -5.86 7.32
N ASN A 120 -13.13 -6.71 7.92
CA ASN A 120 -14.57 -6.52 7.97
C ASN A 120 -15.07 -5.68 9.17
N GLY A 121 -14.17 -5.16 10.01
CA GLY A 121 -14.59 -4.52 11.26
C GLY A 121 -14.85 -5.54 12.34
N PHE A 122 -14.30 -5.31 13.53
CA PHE A 122 -15.01 -5.73 14.74
C PHE A 122 -16.37 -5.03 14.64
N GLU A 123 -17.48 -5.76 14.56
CA GLU A 123 -18.80 -5.16 14.36
C GLU A 123 -18.98 -3.90 15.24
N THR A 124 -19.62 -2.87 14.66
CA THR A 124 -20.06 -1.57 15.24
C THR A 124 -19.20 -0.35 14.89
N GLU A 125 -19.49 0.26 13.73
CA GLU A 125 -20.05 1.62 13.65
C GLU A 125 -20.36 1.98 12.19
N GLU A 126 -21.60 2.39 11.93
CA GLU A 126 -22.06 2.88 10.62
C GLU A 126 -21.20 4.07 10.18
N ILE A 127 -20.49 3.92 9.07
CA ILE A 127 -19.76 5.01 8.44
C ILE A 127 -20.81 5.99 7.87
N ASN A 128 -20.85 7.20 8.42
CA ASN A 128 -21.73 8.30 8.01
C ASN A 128 -21.50 8.69 6.53
N ASP A 129 -22.59 8.72 5.74
CA ASP A 129 -22.66 9.14 4.33
C ASP A 129 -22.12 10.56 4.05
N GLU A 130 -21.93 11.42 5.06
CA GLU A 130 -21.36 12.76 4.90
C GLU A 130 -19.86 12.73 4.52
N GLU A 131 -19.08 11.73 4.95
CA GLU A 131 -17.67 11.59 4.54
C GLU A 131 -17.52 11.18 3.06
N MET A 132 -18.55 10.60 2.45
CA MET A 132 -18.58 10.32 1.01
C MET A 132 -18.76 11.59 0.16
N ASN A 133 -19.47 12.59 0.66
CA ASN A 133 -19.78 13.79 -0.11
C ASN A 133 -18.63 14.80 -0.19
N GLN A 134 -17.71 14.81 0.78
CA GLN A 134 -16.59 15.76 0.78
C GLN A 134 -15.49 15.38 -0.23
N TYR A 135 -15.31 14.09 -0.55
CA TYR A 135 -14.34 13.62 -1.54
C TYR A 135 -14.85 13.67 -2.99
N ASN A 136 -16.17 13.61 -3.18
CA ASN A 136 -16.78 13.85 -4.49
C ASN A 136 -16.72 15.33 -4.93
N MET A 137 -16.34 16.25 -4.03
CA MET A 137 -16.19 17.68 -4.39
C MET A 137 -14.87 18.00 -5.09
N THR A 138 -13.76 17.29 -4.80
CA THR A 138 -12.49 17.46 -5.52
C THR A 138 -12.45 16.69 -6.84
N ALA A 139 -13.29 15.66 -6.98
CA ALA A 139 -13.61 15.01 -8.26
C ALA A 139 -14.89 15.59 -8.89
N SER A 140 -15.12 16.89 -8.76
CA SER A 140 -15.97 17.64 -9.70
C SER A 140 -15.26 17.70 -11.07
N VAL A 141 -15.02 16.53 -11.67
CA VAL A 141 -15.00 16.42 -13.12
C VAL A 141 -16.31 17.06 -13.55
N ASP A 142 -16.25 18.09 -14.40
CA ASP A 142 -17.46 18.64 -15.00
C ASP A 142 -18.28 17.43 -15.48
N ASN A 143 -19.51 17.27 -14.97
CA ASN A 143 -20.36 16.10 -15.22
C ASN A 143 -20.47 15.75 -16.72
N GLU A 144 -20.15 16.72 -17.58
CA GLU A 144 -20.07 16.60 -19.03
C GLU A 144 -18.91 15.74 -19.54
N LEU A 145 -17.72 15.74 -18.92
CA LEU A 145 -16.62 14.85 -19.32
C LEU A 145 -16.89 13.40 -18.89
N LEU A 146 -17.62 13.18 -17.80
CA LEU A 146 -18.01 11.85 -17.33
C LEU A 146 -18.97 11.12 -18.29
N ALA A 147 -19.61 11.84 -19.20
CA ALA A 147 -20.47 11.26 -20.23
C ALA A 147 -19.68 10.57 -21.36
N TYR A 148 -18.37 10.81 -21.44
CA TYR A 148 -17.51 10.31 -22.49
C TYR A 148 -16.55 9.24 -21.97
N SER A 149 -16.22 8.26 -22.81
CA SER A 149 -15.14 7.33 -22.49
C SER A 149 -13.81 8.06 -22.57
N GLU A 150 -12.84 7.60 -21.79
CA GLU A 150 -11.50 8.19 -21.78
C GLU A 150 -10.83 8.12 -23.15
N ASP A 151 -11.01 7.02 -23.88
CA ASP A 151 -10.45 6.86 -25.22
C ASP A 151 -11.07 7.84 -26.21
N TYR A 152 -12.37 8.11 -26.10
CA TYR A 152 -13.02 9.11 -26.94
C TYR A 152 -12.51 10.53 -26.66
N ILE A 153 -12.30 10.89 -25.38
CA ILE A 153 -11.69 12.17 -25.02
C ILE A 153 -10.28 12.28 -25.62
N GLN A 154 -9.49 11.22 -25.55
CA GLN A 154 -8.14 11.18 -26.12
C GLN A 154 -8.16 11.34 -27.65
N ASP A 155 -9.08 10.67 -28.34
CA ASP A 155 -9.26 10.82 -29.79
C ASP A 155 -9.58 12.28 -30.16
N GLN A 156 -10.38 12.98 -29.35
CA GLN A 156 -10.64 14.41 -29.56
C GLN A 156 -9.40 15.27 -29.32
N ILE A 157 -8.63 14.97 -28.28
CA ILE A 157 -7.39 15.69 -27.95
C ILE A 157 -6.36 15.54 -29.06
N ASP A 158 -6.22 14.34 -29.64
CA ASP A 158 -5.28 14.08 -30.72
C ASP A 158 -5.58 14.93 -31.97
N LEU A 159 -6.85 15.29 -32.21
CA LEU A 159 -7.24 16.18 -33.31
C LEU A 159 -6.85 17.66 -33.10
N VAL A 160 -6.71 18.09 -31.85
CA VAL A 160 -6.37 19.49 -31.52
C VAL A 160 -4.92 19.68 -31.08
N PHE A 161 -4.17 18.60 -30.84
CA PHE A 161 -2.92 18.65 -30.08
C PHE A 161 -1.84 19.56 -30.72
N ASP A 162 -1.78 19.64 -32.05
CA ASP A 162 -0.87 20.53 -32.79
C ASP A 162 -1.14 22.05 -32.57
N TYR A 163 -2.24 22.37 -31.89
CA TYR A 163 -2.67 23.73 -31.56
C TYR A 163 -2.63 23.99 -30.05
N VAL A 164 -2.14 23.04 -29.26
CA VAL A 164 -1.99 23.17 -27.80
C VAL A 164 -0.60 23.69 -27.47
N SER A 165 -0.55 24.59 -26.50
CA SER A 165 0.69 25.06 -25.89
C SER A 165 0.63 24.83 -24.38
N PHE A 166 1.79 24.55 -23.77
CA PHE A 166 1.95 24.40 -22.34
C PHE A 166 2.87 25.49 -21.80
N ASP A 167 2.54 26.07 -20.65
CA ASP A 167 3.47 26.94 -19.94
C ASP A 167 4.46 26.17 -19.05
N GLU A 168 5.29 26.88 -18.29
CA GLU A 168 6.28 26.27 -17.39
C GLU A 168 5.67 25.42 -16.27
N GLU A 169 4.40 25.66 -15.93
CA GLU A 169 3.68 24.90 -14.92
C GLU A 169 2.90 23.72 -15.51
N GLY A 170 2.91 23.56 -16.84
CA GLY A 170 2.14 22.54 -17.56
C GLY A 170 0.68 22.91 -17.80
N ILE A 171 0.31 24.19 -17.62
CA ILE A 171 -1.04 24.68 -17.93
C ILE A 171 -1.19 24.72 -19.45
N ALA A 172 -2.21 24.01 -19.93
CA ALA A 172 -2.50 23.87 -21.34
C ALA A 172 -3.38 25.02 -21.85
N SER A 173 -3.14 25.45 -23.07
CA SER A 173 -3.98 26.44 -23.79
C SER A 173 -4.09 26.06 -25.26
N ILE A 174 -5.31 25.99 -25.79
CA ILE A 174 -5.60 25.70 -27.21
C ILE A 174 -5.68 27.02 -28.00
N ASP A 175 -4.95 27.12 -29.12
CA ASP A 175 -5.19 28.14 -30.14
C ASP A 175 -6.43 27.79 -30.97
N ILE A 176 -7.61 28.06 -30.42
CA ILE A 176 -8.92 27.76 -31.03
C ILE A 176 -9.05 28.39 -32.42
N ALA A 177 -8.53 29.61 -32.62
CA ALA A 177 -8.62 30.30 -33.90
C ALA A 177 -7.83 29.56 -34.98
N LYS A 178 -6.60 29.11 -34.65
CA LYS A 178 -5.77 28.31 -35.56
C LYS A 178 -6.34 26.92 -35.78
N ALA A 179 -6.88 26.25 -34.75
CA ALA A 179 -7.54 24.96 -34.89
C ALA A 179 -8.74 25.02 -35.86
N ARG A 180 -9.65 26.00 -35.67
CA ARG A 180 -10.79 26.22 -36.58
C ARG A 180 -10.35 26.56 -38.00
N LYS A 181 -9.30 27.39 -38.16
CA LYS A 181 -8.75 27.74 -39.48
C LYS A 181 -8.22 26.50 -40.24
N ASN A 182 -7.78 25.48 -39.52
CA ASN A 182 -7.30 24.22 -40.10
C ASN A 182 -8.38 23.12 -40.14
N ASN A 183 -9.67 23.48 -39.98
CA ASN A 183 -10.81 22.57 -40.06
C ASN A 183 -10.83 21.45 -39.00
N VAL A 184 -10.29 21.70 -37.81
CA VAL A 184 -10.49 20.78 -36.69
C VAL A 184 -11.99 20.77 -36.31
N PRO A 185 -12.61 19.60 -36.08
CA PRO A 185 -14.03 19.54 -35.70
C PRO A 185 -14.34 20.34 -34.43
N GLU A 186 -15.47 21.05 -34.42
CA GLU A 186 -15.85 21.89 -33.28
C GLU A 186 -16.08 21.06 -32.00
N GLU A 187 -16.63 19.86 -32.13
CA GLU A 187 -16.77 18.90 -31.03
C GLU A 187 -15.40 18.51 -30.41
N ALA A 188 -14.38 18.32 -31.26
CA ALA A 188 -13.03 18.02 -30.77
C ALA A 188 -12.43 19.20 -30.00
N ILE A 189 -12.64 20.43 -30.49
CA ILE A 189 -12.20 21.65 -29.81
C ILE A 189 -12.91 21.79 -28.46
N GLU A 190 -14.24 21.59 -28.42
CA GLU A 190 -15.04 21.73 -27.21
C GLU A 190 -14.63 20.72 -26.13
N ILE A 191 -14.58 19.43 -26.48
CA ILE A 191 -14.21 18.37 -25.53
C ILE A 191 -12.78 18.55 -25.04
N SER A 192 -11.85 18.86 -25.94
CA SER A 192 -10.45 19.06 -25.57
C SER A 192 -10.26 20.29 -24.69
N ASN A 193 -11.01 21.37 -24.93
CA ASN A 193 -10.95 22.56 -24.09
C ASN A 193 -11.43 22.23 -22.67
N LYS A 194 -12.55 21.50 -22.53
CA LYS A 194 -13.03 21.02 -21.21
C LYS A 194 -12.00 20.13 -20.53
N ALA A 195 -11.37 19.22 -21.27
CA ALA A 195 -10.34 18.33 -20.72
C ALA A 195 -9.12 19.12 -20.22
N PHE A 196 -8.62 20.10 -20.98
CA PHE A 196 -7.50 20.93 -20.56
C PHE A 196 -7.87 21.89 -19.43
N ASP A 197 -9.08 22.44 -19.40
CA ASP A 197 -9.58 23.25 -18.28
C ASP A 197 -9.62 22.42 -16.98
N TYR A 198 -10.10 21.17 -17.04
CA TYR A 198 -10.06 20.24 -15.92
C TYR A 198 -8.62 19.93 -15.47
N GLN A 199 -7.71 19.60 -16.39
CA GLN A 199 -6.30 19.38 -16.09
C GLN A 199 -5.68 20.60 -15.41
N ASN A 200 -5.93 21.80 -15.93
CA ASN A 200 -5.37 23.04 -15.39
C ASN A 200 -5.86 23.28 -13.96
N LYS A 201 -7.14 23.00 -13.68
CA LYS A 201 -7.70 23.06 -12.33
C LYS A 201 -7.02 22.05 -11.39
N VAL A 202 -6.85 20.80 -11.82
CA VAL A 202 -6.14 19.76 -11.04
C VAL A 202 -4.71 20.20 -10.72
N LEU A 203 -3.97 20.74 -11.69
CA LEU A 203 -2.60 21.22 -11.49
C LEU A 203 -2.52 22.38 -10.50
N MET A 204 -3.53 23.26 -10.47
CA MET A 204 -3.61 24.35 -9.49
C MET A 204 -3.94 23.86 -8.08
N GLU A 205 -4.85 22.88 -7.95
CA GLU A 205 -5.29 22.32 -6.66
C GLU A 205 -4.22 21.43 -6.01
N LEU A 206 -3.44 20.68 -6.80
CA LEU A 206 -2.36 19.82 -6.30
C LEU A 206 -1.21 20.58 -5.63
N LYS A 207 -1.15 21.91 -5.73
CA LYS A 207 -0.15 22.72 -5.03
C LYS A 207 -0.34 22.75 -3.51
N GLU A 208 -1.53 22.41 -2.98
CA GLU A 208 -1.84 22.50 -1.53
C GLU A 208 -2.83 21.41 -1.05
N PRO A 209 -2.42 20.15 -0.79
CA PRO A 209 -3.25 19.23 -0.03
C PRO A 209 -3.19 19.59 1.47
N ASN A 210 -4.08 20.48 1.90
CA ASN A 210 -4.31 20.78 3.32
C ASN A 210 -5.20 19.68 3.93
N TYR A 211 -4.59 18.59 4.40
CA TYR A 211 -5.32 17.58 5.19
C TYR A 211 -5.42 18.03 6.65
N SER A 212 -6.65 18.07 7.16
CA SER A 212 -6.98 18.46 8.53
C SER A 212 -6.34 17.50 9.56
N PRO A 213 -5.78 18.02 10.67
CA PRO A 213 -5.09 17.22 11.66
C PRO A 213 -6.03 16.67 12.75
N TYR A 214 -5.53 15.62 13.43
CA TYR A 214 -5.92 15.07 14.73
C TYR A 214 -7.06 14.04 14.76
N TRP A 215 -6.67 12.76 14.91
CA TRP A 215 -7.22 11.79 15.88
C TRP A 215 -6.21 10.64 16.07
N ASP A 216 -5.72 10.44 17.30
CA ASP A 216 -4.89 9.26 17.66
C ASP A 216 -5.80 8.03 17.71
N ILE A 217 -5.57 7.05 16.83
CA ILE A 217 -6.26 5.75 16.83
C ILE A 217 -5.22 4.63 16.81
N PRO A 218 -5.32 3.61 17.68
CA PRO A 218 -4.43 2.45 17.66
C PRO A 218 -4.58 1.65 16.36
N GLY A 219 -3.47 1.31 15.70
CA GLY A 219 -3.48 0.50 14.47
C GLY A 219 -2.57 0.96 13.32
N GLY A 220 -1.66 1.90 13.55
CA GLY A 220 -0.74 2.39 12.51
C GLY A 220 -1.47 3.31 11.53
N CYS A 221 -1.39 4.62 11.75
CA CYS A 221 -1.95 5.63 10.86
C CYS A 221 -3.47 5.59 10.66
N GLY A 222 -4.24 5.15 11.66
CA GLY A 222 -5.71 5.28 11.64
C GLY A 222 -6.47 4.34 10.69
N GLY A 223 -5.80 3.65 9.79
CA GLY A 223 -6.38 2.56 9.01
C GLY A 223 -5.64 1.26 9.28
N ASN A 224 -6.41 0.20 9.39
CA ASN A 224 -5.94 -1.17 9.43
C ASN A 224 -6.87 -1.94 8.50
N VAL A 225 -6.74 -3.25 8.35
CA VAL A 225 -7.64 -3.92 7.42
C VAL A 225 -9.14 -3.70 7.78
N THR A 226 -9.59 -3.60 9.06
CA THR A 226 -11.03 -3.34 9.51
C THR A 226 -11.67 -2.09 9.01
N LYS A 227 -10.82 -1.11 8.79
CA LYS A 227 -11.19 0.20 8.34
C LYS A 227 -10.06 0.56 7.40
N PRO A 228 -9.97 -0.14 6.25
CA PRO A 228 -8.84 0.02 5.37
C PRO A 228 -8.89 1.44 4.83
N HIS A 229 -7.71 2.02 4.64
CA HIS A 229 -7.62 3.26 3.87
C HIS A 229 -8.34 3.01 2.54
N ARG A 230 -9.26 3.91 2.15
CA ARG A 230 -9.99 3.74 0.89
C ARG A 230 -9.00 3.73 -0.27
N CYS A 231 -9.23 2.87 -1.26
CA CYS A 231 -8.52 2.91 -2.54
C CYS A 231 -8.84 4.26 -3.21
N PRO A 232 -7.90 5.22 -3.32
CA PRO A 232 -8.20 6.52 -3.88
C PRO A 232 -8.54 6.37 -5.37
N PRO A 233 -9.44 7.17 -5.95
CA PRO A 233 -9.62 7.16 -7.39
C PRO A 233 -8.34 7.63 -8.08
N ARG A 234 -8.09 7.13 -9.30
CA ARG A 234 -7.05 7.67 -10.17
C ARG A 234 -7.56 8.94 -10.83
N LEU A 235 -6.88 10.06 -10.58
CA LEU A 235 -7.16 11.36 -11.17
C LEU A 235 -6.20 11.62 -12.32
N GLN A 236 -6.74 12.02 -13.47
CA GLN A 236 -5.94 12.36 -14.63
C GLN A 236 -5.36 13.78 -14.47
N MET A 237 -4.05 13.85 -14.22
CA MET A 237 -3.30 15.10 -14.08
C MET A 237 -2.96 15.69 -15.45
N PHE A 238 -2.51 14.87 -16.39
CA PHE A 238 -2.23 15.28 -17.77
C PHE A 238 -2.97 14.37 -18.74
N PHE A 239 -3.74 14.94 -19.67
CA PHE A 239 -4.34 14.14 -20.74
C PHE A 239 -3.33 13.70 -21.77
N ARG A 240 -2.42 14.59 -22.15
CA ARG A 240 -1.38 14.33 -23.14
C ARG A 240 -0.22 15.29 -22.93
N ILE A 241 0.95 14.75 -22.62
CA ILE A 241 2.18 15.51 -22.36
C ILE A 241 3.38 14.73 -22.88
N ALA A 242 4.43 15.43 -23.34
CA ALA A 242 5.64 14.75 -23.79
C ALA A 242 6.31 14.07 -22.59
N TYR A 243 6.86 12.88 -22.81
CA TYR A 243 7.46 12.07 -21.75
C TYR A 243 8.45 12.84 -20.85
N HIS A 244 9.39 13.57 -21.46
CA HIS A 244 10.42 14.29 -20.72
C HIS A 244 9.86 15.45 -19.88
N GLU A 245 8.80 16.10 -20.36
CA GLU A 245 8.09 17.16 -19.64
C GLU A 245 7.34 16.59 -18.45
N ALA A 246 6.64 15.46 -18.62
CA ALA A 246 5.95 14.77 -17.53
C ALA A 246 6.92 14.37 -16.42
N VAL A 247 8.06 13.76 -16.77
CA VAL A 247 9.09 13.38 -15.79
C VAL A 247 9.69 14.61 -15.10
N SER A 248 9.96 15.68 -15.85
CA SER A 248 10.48 16.93 -15.28
C SER A 248 9.50 17.55 -14.29
N HIS A 249 8.22 17.62 -14.66
CA HIS A 249 7.15 18.14 -13.82
C HIS A 249 7.04 17.33 -12.52
N LEU A 250 6.93 16.00 -12.60
CA LEU A 250 6.84 15.13 -11.43
C LEU A 250 8.05 15.28 -10.50
N LYS A 251 9.28 15.30 -11.05
CA LYS A 251 10.48 15.52 -10.24
C LYS A 251 10.50 16.88 -9.56
N SER A 252 10.09 17.93 -10.27
CA SER A 252 10.00 19.29 -9.70
C SER A 252 8.96 19.38 -8.57
N ALA A 253 7.89 18.58 -8.67
CA ALA A 253 6.85 18.45 -7.65
C ALA A 253 7.26 17.56 -6.46
N GLY A 254 8.49 17.02 -6.45
CA GLY A 254 9.04 16.22 -5.36
C GLY A 254 8.81 14.71 -5.48
N TYR A 255 8.39 14.22 -6.65
CA TYR A 255 8.29 12.78 -6.89
C TYR A 255 9.65 12.17 -7.24
N HIS A 256 9.86 10.93 -6.83
CA HIS A 256 10.94 10.05 -7.29
C HIS A 256 10.38 8.84 -8.03
N GLY A 257 11.21 8.15 -8.81
CA GLY A 257 10.79 6.89 -9.46
C GLY A 257 10.49 5.83 -8.40
N THR A 258 9.29 5.26 -8.44
CA THR A 258 8.86 4.22 -7.49
C THR A 258 9.76 3.00 -7.60
N SER A 259 10.21 2.48 -6.47
CA SER A 259 11.06 1.30 -6.43
C SER A 259 10.32 0.05 -6.87
N TRP A 260 10.92 -0.66 -7.82
CA TRP A 260 10.61 -2.05 -8.06
C TRP A 260 11.23 -2.95 -6.97
N PRO A 261 10.61 -4.08 -6.57
CA PRO A 261 9.34 -4.66 -7.07
C PRO A 261 8.06 -4.09 -6.43
N TYR A 262 8.19 -3.09 -5.56
CA TYR A 262 7.12 -2.62 -4.67
C TYR A 262 6.16 -1.63 -5.34
N GLY A 263 5.55 -2.01 -6.46
CA GLY A 263 4.66 -1.13 -7.23
C GLY A 263 5.38 -0.19 -8.20
N GLY A 264 6.71 -0.23 -8.24
CA GLY A 264 7.49 0.46 -9.26
C GLY A 264 7.41 -0.21 -10.63
N ALA A 265 7.55 0.60 -11.68
CA ALA A 265 7.61 0.07 -13.04
C ALA A 265 8.81 -0.87 -13.21
N LEU A 266 8.63 -1.90 -14.05
CA LEU A 266 9.63 -2.94 -14.28
C LEU A 266 11.00 -2.35 -14.66
N PRO A 267 12.13 -3.01 -14.33
CA PRO A 267 13.47 -2.43 -14.55
C PRO A 267 13.78 -2.06 -16.01
N TRP A 268 13.15 -2.71 -16.97
CA TRP A 268 13.27 -2.39 -18.41
C TRP A 268 12.39 -1.21 -18.86
N ASN A 269 11.52 -0.71 -17.98
CA ASN A 269 10.65 0.44 -18.19
C ASN A 269 10.52 1.30 -16.89
N PRO A 270 11.64 1.70 -16.26
CA PRO A 270 11.69 2.07 -14.83
C PRO A 270 11.13 3.46 -14.50
N ASN A 271 10.55 4.15 -15.48
CA ASN A 271 10.14 5.56 -15.37
C ASN A 271 8.68 5.77 -15.76
N ARG A 272 7.81 4.81 -15.43
CA ARG A 272 6.36 4.94 -15.60
C ARG A 272 5.60 5.05 -14.29
N ASP A 273 6.27 4.81 -13.16
CA ASP A 273 5.67 4.90 -11.85
C ASP A 273 6.52 5.82 -10.97
N PHE A 274 5.86 6.78 -10.35
CA PHE A 274 6.47 7.81 -9.53
C PHE A 274 5.77 7.87 -8.19
N THR A 275 6.55 8.10 -7.14
CA THR A 275 6.09 8.18 -5.76
C THR A 275 6.52 9.50 -5.16
N LYS A 276 5.62 10.10 -4.40
CA LYS A 276 5.91 11.23 -3.51
C LYS A 276 5.39 10.89 -2.13
N VAL A 277 6.25 10.90 -1.11
CA VAL A 277 5.82 10.70 0.28
C VAL A 277 4.89 11.84 0.70
N VAL A 278 3.80 11.49 1.38
CA VAL A 278 2.86 12.45 1.94
C VAL A 278 2.58 12.16 3.40
N ASN A 279 2.18 13.20 4.12
CA ASN A 279 1.63 13.05 5.46
C ASN A 279 0.13 12.84 5.32
N ALA A 280 -0.39 11.75 5.87
CA ALA A 280 -1.80 11.40 5.80
C ALA A 280 -2.19 10.58 7.03
N TYR A 281 -3.46 10.68 7.44
CA TYR A 281 -4.03 9.89 8.53
C TYR A 281 -3.19 9.92 9.83
N ASN A 282 -2.70 11.10 10.18
CA ASN A 282 -1.82 11.36 11.34
C ASN A 282 -0.47 10.63 11.30
N CYS A 283 -0.08 10.14 10.13
CA CYS A 283 1.23 9.57 9.88
C CYS A 283 2.09 10.47 9.02
N ASN A 284 3.36 10.49 9.40
CA ASN A 284 4.40 11.26 8.76
C ASN A 284 5.58 10.34 8.42
N ASN A 285 6.49 10.83 7.57
CA ASN A 285 7.77 10.18 7.26
C ASN A 285 7.68 8.89 6.42
N GLY A 286 6.70 8.80 5.51
CA GLY A 286 6.69 7.74 4.49
C GLY A 286 5.61 6.67 4.52
N PRO A 287 4.77 6.49 5.57
CA PRO A 287 3.71 5.48 5.53
C PRO A 287 2.72 5.65 4.36
N PHE A 288 2.54 6.87 3.86
CA PHE A 288 1.69 7.14 2.69
C PHE A 288 2.46 7.79 1.57
N ARG A 289 1.94 7.60 0.37
CA ARG A 289 2.39 8.27 -0.84
C ARG A 289 1.24 8.84 -1.65
N THR A 290 1.60 9.77 -2.53
CA THR A 290 0.92 9.97 -3.80
C THR A 290 1.66 9.16 -4.87
N GLN A 291 0.94 8.30 -5.58
CA GLN A 291 1.44 7.65 -6.78
C GLN A 291 1.14 8.53 -8.00
N ALA A 292 2.05 8.53 -8.97
CA ALA A 292 1.79 9.01 -10.32
C ALA A 292 2.21 7.96 -11.36
N ILE A 293 1.34 7.70 -12.34
CA ILE A 293 1.54 6.69 -13.38
C ILE A 293 1.52 7.34 -14.74
N LEU A 294 2.53 7.07 -15.57
CA LEU A 294 2.59 7.45 -16.97
C LEU A 294 2.10 6.30 -17.85
N SER A 295 1.02 6.52 -18.59
CA SER A 295 0.47 5.58 -19.57
C SER A 295 0.55 6.17 -20.97
N ASP A 296 1.18 5.46 -21.90
CA ASP A 296 1.12 5.79 -23.33
C ASP A 296 -0.08 5.12 -24.02
N LYS A 297 -0.86 4.30 -23.29
CA LYS A 297 -1.97 3.48 -23.83
C LYS A 297 -1.58 2.66 -25.07
N GLY A 298 -0.30 2.33 -25.24
CA GLY A 298 0.21 1.63 -26.42
C GLY A 298 0.39 2.48 -27.68
N ARG A 299 0.23 3.82 -27.61
CA ARG A 299 0.38 4.75 -28.74
C ARG A 299 1.81 4.83 -29.28
N ASN A 300 2.82 4.70 -28.40
CA ASN A 300 4.25 4.74 -28.77
C ASN A 300 4.68 6.01 -29.55
N ASP A 301 4.00 7.14 -29.36
CA ASP A 301 4.23 8.40 -30.07
C ASP A 301 5.10 9.42 -29.28
N GLY A 302 5.56 9.02 -28.09
CA GLY A 302 6.34 9.87 -27.18
C GLY A 302 5.50 10.70 -26.20
N TYR A 303 4.17 10.59 -26.27
CA TYR A 303 3.23 11.29 -25.39
C TYR A 303 2.54 10.35 -24.41
N TYR A 304 2.22 10.89 -23.25
CA TYR A 304 1.72 10.14 -22.11
C TYR A 304 0.53 10.84 -21.47
N THR A 305 -0.39 10.03 -20.98
CA THR A 305 -1.38 10.40 -19.98
C THR A 305 -0.74 10.20 -18.61
N VAL A 306 -0.92 11.16 -17.69
CA VAL A 306 -0.43 11.06 -16.32
C VAL A 306 -1.62 10.95 -15.38
N TYR A 307 -1.68 9.86 -14.63
CA TYR A 307 -2.63 9.69 -13.54
C TYR A 307 -1.94 9.90 -12.20
N THR A 308 -2.72 10.31 -11.20
CA THR A 308 -2.29 10.39 -9.81
C THR A 308 -3.30 9.70 -8.90
N GLN A 309 -2.82 9.13 -7.79
CA GLN A 309 -3.64 8.45 -6.79
C GLN A 309 -3.11 8.84 -5.41
N SER A 310 -3.96 9.41 -4.55
CA SER A 310 -3.51 10.00 -3.28
C SER A 310 -4.61 10.09 -2.22
N PRO A 311 -4.27 9.93 -0.91
CA PRO A 311 -3.09 9.25 -0.39
C PRO A 311 -3.32 7.73 -0.33
N GLU A 312 -2.30 6.94 -0.65
CA GLU A 312 -2.33 5.47 -0.52
C GLU A 312 -1.19 4.94 0.35
N PRO A 313 -1.36 3.77 1.01
CA PRO A 313 -0.29 3.15 1.77
C PRO A 313 0.94 2.93 0.89
N ASN A 314 2.12 3.32 1.38
CA ASN A 314 3.32 3.35 0.56
C ASN A 314 3.93 1.95 0.44
N PRO A 315 4.01 1.33 -0.75
CA PRO A 315 4.61 0.02 -0.90
C PRO A 315 6.14 0.03 -0.77
N GLU A 316 6.81 1.19 -0.87
CA GLU A 316 8.28 1.31 -0.76
C GLU A 316 8.82 1.20 0.67
N VAL A 317 8.33 0.22 1.42
CA VAL A 317 8.60 -0.07 2.84
C VAL A 317 10.07 -0.20 3.24
N THR A 318 10.95 -0.49 2.28
CA THR A 318 12.41 -0.56 2.51
C THR A 318 13.09 0.82 2.49
N LYS A 319 12.40 1.86 2.00
CA LYS A 319 12.90 3.23 1.91
C LYS A 319 12.39 4.14 3.02
N TYR A 320 11.39 3.72 3.78
CA TYR A 320 10.82 4.52 4.86
C TYR A 320 10.69 3.72 6.16
N ILE A 321 10.74 4.44 7.28
CA ILE A 321 10.51 3.86 8.59
C ILE A 321 9.00 3.72 8.71
N GLY A 322 8.49 2.47 8.74
CA GLY A 322 7.07 2.21 8.97
C GLY A 322 6.55 2.92 10.23
N PRO A 323 5.22 3.08 10.38
CA PRO A 323 4.67 3.69 11.59
C PRO A 323 5.22 2.95 12.83
N LYS A 324 5.90 3.69 13.71
CA LYS A 324 6.55 3.13 14.90
C LYS A 324 5.55 2.30 15.69
N GLY A 325 5.90 1.04 15.98
CA GLY A 325 5.07 0.12 16.77
C GLY A 325 3.99 -0.62 15.98
N SER A 326 3.95 -0.51 14.65
CA SER A 326 3.01 -1.28 13.82
C SER A 326 3.75 -2.35 13.02
N TYR A 327 4.10 -3.46 13.67
CA TYR A 327 4.77 -4.57 13.00
C TYR A 327 3.93 -5.10 11.82
N MET A 328 2.60 -5.12 11.92
CA MET A 328 1.72 -5.58 10.84
C MET A 328 1.65 -4.66 9.61
N TRP A 329 2.28 -3.47 9.66
CA TRP A 329 2.12 -2.45 8.61
C TRP A 329 2.52 -2.99 7.22
N LEU A 330 3.62 -3.74 7.14
CA LEU A 330 4.07 -4.29 5.87
C LEU A 330 3.04 -5.23 5.23
N SER A 331 2.57 -6.22 6.01
CA SER A 331 1.60 -7.19 5.54
C SER A 331 0.27 -6.51 5.20
N TYR A 332 -0.11 -5.47 5.97
CA TYR A 332 -1.23 -4.60 5.65
C TYR A 332 -1.06 -3.90 4.29
N VAL A 333 0.08 -3.25 4.05
CA VAL A 333 0.35 -2.57 2.78
C VAL A 333 0.33 -3.56 1.62
N TYR A 334 0.97 -4.72 1.77
CA TYR A 334 0.95 -5.75 0.72
C TYR A 334 -0.48 -6.24 0.44
N TRP A 335 -1.24 -6.63 1.47
CA TRP A 335 -2.64 -7.01 1.30
C TRP A 335 -3.47 -5.89 0.66
N TRP A 336 -3.24 -4.64 1.05
CA TRP A 336 -3.97 -3.49 0.53
C TRP A 336 -3.79 -3.32 -0.97
N HIS A 337 -2.57 -3.49 -1.48
CA HIS A 337 -2.22 -3.37 -2.91
C HIS A 337 -2.54 -4.60 -3.76
N MET A 338 -2.71 -5.77 -3.14
CA MET A 338 -2.87 -7.03 -3.87
C MET A 338 -4.31 -7.56 -3.82
N ASN A 339 -5.05 -7.27 -2.75
CA ASN A 339 -6.33 -7.89 -2.45
C ASN A 339 -7.48 -6.89 -2.24
N TYR A 340 -7.20 -5.61 -2.04
CA TYR A 340 -8.22 -4.60 -1.70
C TYR A 340 -8.31 -3.47 -2.74
N CYS A 341 -7.18 -2.84 -3.04
CA CYS A 341 -6.92 -1.91 -4.14
C CYS A 341 -6.03 -2.66 -5.16
#